data_AF-A0A815M1B6-F1
#
_entry.id   AF-A0A815M1B6-F1
#
_cell.length_a   1.000
_cell.length_b   1.000
_cell.length_c   1.000
_cell.angle_alpha   90.00
_cell.angle_beta   90.00
_cell.angle_gamma   90.00
#
_symmetry.space_group_name_H-M   'P 1'
#
loop_
_entity.id
_entity.type
_entity.pdbx_description
1 polymer ?
#
loop_
_entity_poly.entity_id
_entity_poly.type
_entity_poly.pdbx_seq_one_letter_code
_entity_poly.pdbx_strand_id
1 'polypeptide(L)'
;HCSTFSLNDPSDKDWQQSCDHHHDDQCEQCSLLDSSFQLLVASTKHHTSNCSPDRIERLVHRMEYSFELIYDWKSHVLRTIRQDGARSEALYNLDSNSIMIYIDWVMKFLVKEHCETQRQ
;
A
#
# COMPACT_ATOMS: atom_id res chain seq x y z
N HIS A 1 10.93 7.54 -0.32
CA HIS A 1 9.78 7.84 0.57
C HIS A 1 9.03 9.13 0.21
N CYS A 2 9.27 9.71 -0.97
CA CYS A 2 8.51 10.86 -1.43
C CYS A 2 7.05 10.47 -1.67
N SER A 3 6.13 10.97 -0.83
CA SER A 3 4.70 10.69 -0.96
C SER A 3 4.12 11.20 -2.28
N THR A 4 4.69 12.28 -2.80
CA THR A 4 4.32 12.88 -4.09
C THR A 4 4.60 11.88 -5.21
N PHE A 5 5.85 11.45 -5.34
CA PHE A 5 6.27 10.49 -6.35
C PHE A 5 5.61 9.11 -6.18
N SER A 6 5.57 8.57 -4.96
CA SER A 6 5.03 7.22 -4.70
C SER A 6 3.53 7.08 -4.97
N LEU A 7 2.81 8.19 -5.13
CA LEU A 7 1.37 8.20 -5.41
C LEU A 7 1.02 8.73 -6.80
N ASN A 8 2.02 9.01 -7.63
CA ASN A 8 1.79 9.38 -9.02
C ASN A 8 1.20 8.20 -9.80
N ASP A 9 0.21 8.47 -10.65
CA ASP A 9 -0.29 7.47 -11.59
C ASP A 9 0.63 7.41 -12.82
N PRO A 10 1.22 6.25 -13.18
CA PRO A 10 2.12 6.16 -14.34
C PRO A 10 1.40 6.35 -15.69
N SER A 11 0.08 6.19 -15.74
CA SER A 11 -0.74 6.21 -16.96
C SER A 11 -1.48 7.54 -17.16
N ASP A 12 -1.72 8.30 -16.09
CA ASP A 12 -2.44 9.57 -16.16
C ASP A 12 -1.60 10.75 -15.68
N LYS A 13 -1.31 11.67 -16.61
CA LYS A 13 -0.49 12.86 -16.37
C LYS A 13 -1.12 13.84 -15.39
N ASP A 14 -2.45 13.88 -15.30
CA ASP A 14 -3.14 14.80 -14.40
C ASP A 14 -2.96 14.38 -12.94
N TRP A 15 -2.63 13.11 -12.70
CA TRP A 15 -2.29 12.56 -11.38
C TRP A 15 -0.79 12.39 -11.17
N GLN A 16 0.04 13.06 -11.98
CA GLN A 16 1.49 13.12 -11.79
C GLN A 16 1.92 14.49 -11.28
N GLN A 17 2.74 14.49 -10.22
CA GLN A 17 3.43 15.67 -9.73
C GLN A 17 4.94 15.52 -9.84
N SER A 18 5.62 16.59 -10.24
CA SER A 18 7.08 16.64 -10.32
C SER A 18 7.71 16.84 -8.94
N CYS A 19 8.93 16.32 -8.79
CA CYS A 19 9.76 16.50 -7.61
C CYS A 19 11.15 16.97 -8.07
N ASP A 20 11.82 17.74 -7.22
CA ASP A 20 13.15 18.32 -7.46
C ASP A 20 14.30 17.54 -6.79
N HIS A 21 14.01 16.31 -6.36
CA HIS A 21 14.95 15.42 -5.67
C HIS A 21 14.96 14.01 -6.29
N HIS A 22 15.95 13.22 -5.92
CA HIS A 22 16.11 11.84 -6.40
C HIS A 22 15.21 10.89 -5.60
N HIS A 23 14.71 9.85 -6.27
CA HIS A 23 13.83 8.85 -5.65
C HIS A 23 14.51 7.49 -5.45
N ASP A 24 15.83 7.45 -5.61
CA ASP A 24 16.63 6.23 -5.53
C ASP A 24 17.00 5.84 -4.08
N ASP A 25 16.68 6.71 -3.12
CA ASP A 25 16.99 6.51 -1.71
C ASP A 25 16.05 5.48 -1.06
N GLN A 26 16.63 4.34 -0.69
CA GLN A 26 15.97 3.33 0.13
C GLN A 26 16.35 3.52 1.60
N CYS A 27 15.35 3.59 2.50
CA CYS A 27 15.64 3.64 3.93
C CYS A 27 16.00 2.26 4.48
N GLU A 28 16.72 2.24 5.61
CA GLU A 28 17.14 1.01 6.29
C GLU A 28 15.98 0.04 6.52
N GLN A 29 14.80 0.53 6.91
CA GLN A 29 13.63 -0.30 7.16
C GLN A 29 13.08 -0.96 5.87
N CYS A 30 13.12 -0.26 4.74
CA CYS A 30 12.72 -0.85 3.46
C CYS A 30 13.70 -1.93 3.04
N SER A 31 15.00 -1.67 3.16
CA SER A 31 16.04 -2.66 2.86
C SER A 31 15.96 -3.86 3.81
N LEU A 32 15.62 -3.65 5.08
CA LEU A 32 15.42 -4.72 6.05
C LEU A 32 14.22 -5.60 5.69
N LEU A 33 13.12 -5.01 5.22
CA LEU A 33 11.94 -5.77 4.79
C LEU A 33 12.27 -6.66 3.57
N ASP A 34 12.94 -6.09 2.56
CA ASP A 34 13.35 -6.83 1.36
C ASP A 34 14.34 -7.95 1.68
N SER A 35 15.37 -7.67 2.48
CA SER A 35 16.34 -8.69 2.88
C SER A 35 15.70 -9.78 3.74
N SER A 36 14.77 -9.42 4.64
CA SER A 36 14.01 -10.40 5.44
C SER A 36 13.17 -11.33 4.56
N PHE A 37 12.53 -10.78 3.53
CA PHE A 37 11.80 -11.58 2.54
C PHE A 37 12.72 -12.59 1.84
N GLN A 38 13.84 -12.11 1.30
CA GLN A 38 14.80 -12.95 0.59
C GLN A 38 15.35 -14.06 1.50
N LEU A 39 15.69 -13.73 2.75
CA LEU A 39 16.15 -14.70 3.74
C LEU A 39 15.08 -15.77 4.03
N LEU A 40 13.84 -15.37 4.26
CA LEU A 40 12.75 -16.31 4.54
C LEU A 40 12.47 -17.25 3.36
N VAL A 41 12.48 -16.74 2.13
CA VAL A 41 12.30 -17.56 0.92
C VAL A 41 13.47 -18.53 0.74
N ALA A 42 14.70 -18.06 0.90
CA ALA A 42 15.89 -18.91 0.81
C ALA A 42 15.87 -20.00 1.88
N SER A 43 15.63 -19.64 3.15
CA SER A 43 15.53 -20.59 4.25
C SER A 43 14.41 -21.60 4.03
N THR A 44 13.27 -21.18 3.50
CA THR A 44 12.14 -22.09 3.20
C THR A 44 12.51 -23.10 2.12
N LYS A 45 13.26 -22.69 1.09
CA LYS A 45 13.76 -23.59 0.04
C LYS A 45 14.84 -24.55 0.55
N HIS A 46 15.67 -24.13 1.51
CA HIS A 46 16.79 -24.92 2.03
C HIS A 46 16.44 -25.87 3.19
N HIS A 47 15.53 -25.48 4.09
CA HIS A 47 15.26 -26.22 5.34
C HIS A 47 14.07 -27.19 5.27
N THR A 48 13.51 -27.39 4.09
CA THR A 48 12.36 -28.28 3.86
C THR A 48 12.76 -29.61 3.22
N SER A 49 13.87 -30.20 3.69
CA SER A 49 14.41 -31.49 3.20
C SER A 49 13.43 -32.67 3.28
N ASN A 50 12.40 -32.57 4.13
CA ASN A 50 11.34 -33.58 4.30
C ASN A 50 9.97 -33.17 3.70
N CYS A 51 9.90 -32.08 2.93
CA CYS A 51 8.65 -31.67 2.27
C CYS A 51 8.68 -32.02 0.78
N SER A 52 7.49 -32.27 0.21
CA SER A 52 7.36 -32.39 -1.24
C SER A 52 7.67 -31.05 -1.92
N PRO A 53 8.22 -31.06 -3.15
CA PRO A 53 8.46 -29.85 -3.92
C PRO A 53 7.24 -28.94 -4.04
N ASP A 54 6.07 -29.54 -4.30
CA ASP A 54 4.78 -28.86 -4.40
C ASP A 54 4.36 -28.15 -3.08
N ARG A 55 4.70 -28.74 -1.92
CA ARG A 55 4.44 -28.07 -0.63
C ARG A 55 5.36 -26.86 -0.43
N ILE A 56 6.62 -26.96 -0.86
CA ILE A 56 7.59 -25.85 -0.77
C ILE A 56 7.14 -24.71 -1.66
N GLU A 57 6.74 -25.00 -2.90
CA GLU A 57 6.23 -24.01 -3.86
C GLU A 57 5.02 -23.26 -3.30
N ARG A 58 4.02 -23.97 -2.75
CA ARG A 58 2.87 -23.32 -2.10
C ARG A 58 3.25 -22.41 -0.94
N LEU A 59 4.25 -22.80 -0.14
CA LEU A 59 4.72 -21.99 0.97
C LEU A 59 5.40 -20.71 0.48
N VAL A 60 6.26 -20.82 -0.54
CA VAL A 60 6.93 -19.67 -1.16
C VAL A 60 5.90 -18.73 -1.78
N HIS A 61 4.95 -19.24 -2.56
CA HIS A 61 3.88 -18.43 -3.15
C HIS A 61 3.06 -17.71 -2.07
N ARG A 62 2.73 -18.40 -0.97
CA ARG A 62 2.00 -17.76 0.15
C ARG A 62 2.84 -16.66 0.82
N MET A 63 4.15 -16.86 0.93
CA MET A 63 5.06 -15.83 1.46
C MET A 63 5.10 -14.63 0.52
N GLU A 64 5.34 -14.84 -0.77
CA GLU A 64 5.32 -13.80 -1.81
C GLU A 64 4.03 -12.96 -1.73
N TYR A 65 2.87 -13.62 -1.74
CA TYR A 65 1.58 -12.96 -1.60
C TYR A 65 1.44 -12.19 -0.28
N SER A 66 1.95 -12.73 0.83
CA SER A 66 1.90 -12.04 2.13
C SER A 66 2.75 -10.76 2.12
N PHE A 67 3.89 -10.78 1.41
CA PHE A 67 4.74 -9.60 1.26
C PHE A 67 4.13 -8.56 0.32
N GLU A 68 3.46 -8.97 -0.76
CA GLU A 68 2.65 -8.07 -1.60
C GLU A 68 1.60 -7.34 -0.76
N LEU A 69 0.88 -8.06 0.11
CA LEU A 69 -0.10 -7.44 1.02
C LEU A 69 0.54 -6.42 1.98
N ILE A 70 1.78 -6.63 2.42
CA ILE A 70 2.51 -5.65 3.25
C ILE A 70 2.81 -4.38 2.44
N TYR A 71 3.22 -4.53 1.17
CA TYR A 71 3.48 -3.40 0.27
C TYR A 71 2.21 -2.62 -0.06
N ASP A 72 1.10 -3.33 -0.30
CA ASP A 72 -0.21 -2.74 -0.51
C ASP A 72 -0.68 -1.98 0.72
N TRP A 73 -0.51 -2.57 1.91
CA TRP A 73 -0.83 -1.92 3.17
C TRP A 73 -0.01 -0.65 3.39
N LYS A 74 1.31 -0.70 3.13
CA LYS A 74 2.18 0.48 3.21
C LYS A 74 1.72 1.59 2.26
N SER A 75 1.34 1.23 1.04
CA SER A 75 0.80 2.17 0.05
C SER A 75 -0.55 2.75 0.51
N HIS A 76 -1.41 1.94 1.11
CA HIS A 76 -2.66 2.39 1.72
C HIS A 76 -2.41 3.42 2.83
N VAL A 77 -1.55 3.11 3.80
CA VAL A 77 -1.18 4.04 4.89
C VAL A 77 -0.66 5.38 4.34
N LEU A 78 0.19 5.34 3.31
CA LEU A 78 0.70 6.55 2.67
C LEU A 78 -0.43 7.41 2.08
N ARG A 79 -1.40 6.79 1.39
CA ARG A 79 -2.59 7.48 0.87
C ARG A 79 -3.42 8.09 2.00
N THR A 80 -3.65 7.35 3.07
CA THR A 80 -4.42 7.84 4.23
C THR A 80 -3.78 9.09 4.83
N ILE A 81 -2.47 9.08 5.06
CA ILE A 81 -1.75 10.24 5.60
C ILE A 81 -1.83 11.43 4.65
N ARG A 82 -1.64 11.21 3.33
CA ARG A 82 -1.72 12.30 2.34
C ARG A 82 -3.13 12.89 2.24
N GLN A 83 -4.16 12.05 2.28
CA GLN A 83 -5.55 12.48 2.26
C GLN A 83 -5.91 13.30 3.51
N ASP A 84 -5.42 12.90 4.68
CA ASP A 84 -5.63 13.64 5.93
C ASP A 84 -4.91 15.01 5.91
N GLY A 85 -3.69 15.05 5.36
CA GLY A 85 -2.96 16.29 5.11
C GLY A 85 -3.73 17.24 4.19
N ALA A 86 -4.21 16.74 3.04
CA ALA A 86 -5.01 17.52 2.10
C ALA A 86 -6.33 18.03 2.71
N ARG A 87 -6.99 17.21 3.54
CA ARG A 87 -8.17 17.62 4.30
C ARG A 87 -7.84 18.76 5.28
N SER A 88 -6.74 18.63 6.02
CA SER A 88 -6.31 19.63 6.99
C SER A 88 -5.95 20.96 6.31
N GLU A 89 -5.28 20.90 5.16
CA GLU A 89 -4.97 22.06 4.34
C GLU A 89 -6.24 22.74 3.79
N ALA A 90 -7.18 21.96 3.26
CA ALA A 90 -8.46 22.48 2.80
C ALA A 90 -9.23 23.20 3.92
N LEU A 91 -9.23 22.63 5.13
CA LEU A 91 -9.84 23.24 6.32
C LEU A 91 -9.16 24.56 6.72
N TYR A 92 -7.83 24.60 6.65
CA TYR A 92 -7.07 25.81 6.99
C TYR A 92 -7.31 26.95 6.00
N ASN A 93 -7.50 26.62 4.73
CA ASN A 93 -7.73 27.58 3.66
C ASN A 93 -9.22 27.97 3.48
N LEU A 94 -10.11 27.53 4.38
CA LEU A 94 -11.50 27.96 4.36
C LEU A 94 -11.63 29.44 4.73
N ASP A 95 -12.45 30.15 3.97
CA ASP A 95 -12.84 31.53 4.20
C ASP A 95 -14.36 31.66 4.38
N SER A 96 -14.85 32.87 4.63
CA SER A 96 -16.28 33.13 4.84
C SER A 96 -17.15 32.86 3.61
N ASN A 97 -16.56 32.67 2.43
CA ASN A 97 -17.23 32.54 1.14
C ASN A 97 -17.07 31.14 0.54
N SER A 98 -16.43 30.22 1.26
CA SER A 98 -16.15 28.86 0.80
C SER A 98 -16.78 27.82 1.73
N ILE A 99 -17.11 26.67 1.15
CA ILE A 99 -17.68 25.53 1.85
C ILE A 99 -16.88 24.30 1.43
N MET A 100 -16.38 23.55 2.42
CA MET A 100 -15.71 22.27 2.16
C MET A 100 -16.73 21.15 2.08
N ILE A 101 -16.73 20.42 0.97
CA ILE A 101 -17.53 19.21 0.79
C ILE A 101 -16.63 18.02 1.09
N TYR A 102 -16.95 17.28 2.15
CA TYR A 102 -16.28 16.03 2.50
C TYR A 102 -17.19 14.85 2.15
N ILE A 103 -16.72 13.95 1.29
CA ILE A 103 -17.45 12.74 0.91
C ILE A 103 -16.59 11.52 1.24
N ASP A 104 -17.05 10.74 2.22
CA ASP A 104 -16.52 9.41 2.46
C ASP A 104 -17.16 8.43 1.46
N TRP A 105 -16.42 8.12 0.40
CA TRP A 105 -16.84 7.16 -0.62
C TRP A 105 -16.68 5.70 -0.16
N VAL A 106 -15.75 5.42 0.75
CA VAL A 106 -15.39 4.06 1.15
C VAL A 106 -16.47 3.45 2.05
N MET A 107 -17.03 4.22 2.99
CA MET A 107 -18.12 3.77 3.85
C MET A 107 -19.43 3.49 3.09
N LYS A 108 -19.60 3.99 1.86
CA LYS A 108 -20.78 3.70 1.03
C LYS A 108 -20.67 2.39 0.24
N PHE A 109 -19.46 1.93 -0.06
CA PHE A 109 -19.24 0.70 -0.83
C PHE A 109 -18.95 -0.53 0.03
N LEU A 110 -18.31 -0.38 1.20
CA LEU A 110 -18.01 -1.49 2.12
C LEU A 110 -19.25 -2.28 2.57
N VAL A 111 -20.38 -1.58 2.77
CA VAL A 111 -21.64 -2.20 3.15
C VAL A 111 -22.23 -3.05 2.01
N LYS A 112 -21.98 -2.70 0.74
CA LYS A 112 -22.48 -3.49 -0.39
C LYS A 112 -21.76 -4.83 -0.54
N GLU A 113 -20.45 -4.88 -0.33
CA GLU A 113 -19.71 -6.15 -0.40
C GLU A 113 -20.03 -7.10 0.76
N HIS A 114 -20.20 -6.59 1.99
CA HIS A 114 -20.36 -7.45 3.17
C HIS A 114 -21.82 -7.81 3.51
N CYS A 115 -22.81 -7.12 2.93
CA CYS A 115 -24.23 -7.43 3.19
C CYS A 115 -24.73 -8.65 2.38
N GLU A 116 -24.06 -9.01 1.28
CA GLU A 116 -24.41 -10.23 0.51
C GLU A 116 -23.85 -11.52 1.12
N THR A 117 -22.78 -11.45 1.93
CA THR A 117 -22.16 -12.66 2.52
C THR A 117 -22.87 -13.19 3.77
N GLN A 118 -23.89 -12.49 4.29
CA GLN A 118 -24.74 -12.98 5.40
C GLN A 118 -26.10 -13.53 4.94
N ARG A 119 -26.31 -13.70 3.63
CA ARG A 119 -27.47 -14.40 3.07
C ARG A 119 -27.02 -15.55 2.18
N GLN A 120 -26.36 -16.55 2.77
CA GLN A 120 -26.31 -17.93 2.26
C GLN A 120 -25.95 -18.88 3.39
#